data_AF-A0A521SV34-F1
#
_entry.id   AF-A0A521SV34-F1
#
_cell.length_a   1.000
_cell.length_b   1.000
_cell.length_c   1.000
_cell.angle_alpha   90.00
_cell.angle_beta   90.00
_cell.angle_gamma   90.00
#
_symmetry.space_group_name_H-M   'P 1'
#
loop_
_entity.id
_entity.type
_entity.pdbx_description
1 polymer ?
#
loop_
_entity_poly.entity_id
_entity_poly.type
_entity_poly.pdbx_seq_one_letter_code
_entity_poly.pdbx_strand_id
1 'polypeptide(L)'
;MTTPKFQRTREDFTCENCGEAVRGDGYTNHCPACLWSKHVDVNPGDRAATCHGLMQPVAVEHKGGDYRILHRCVVCAAERWNKAARADSFEMILQIAAEGSGP
;
A
#
# COMPACT_ATOMS: atom_id res chain seq x y z
N MET A 1 4.35 17.09 21.79
CA MET A 1 4.09 15.70 21.37
C MET A 1 4.89 15.48 20.10
N THR A 2 5.92 14.64 20.14
CA THR A 2 6.76 14.33 18.99
C THR A 2 6.00 13.44 18.03
N THR A 3 5.73 13.92 16.81
CA THR A 3 5.16 13.10 15.75
C THR A 3 6.06 11.87 15.54
N PRO A 4 5.52 10.65 15.60
CA PRO A 4 6.33 9.45 15.37
C PRO A 4 6.94 9.54 13.96
N LYS A 5 8.27 9.46 13.91
CA LYS A 5 9.03 9.48 12.66
C LYS A 5 8.88 8.12 11.98
N PHE A 6 8.79 8.14 10.65
CA PHE A 6 8.86 6.92 9.83
C PHE A 6 10.06 6.07 10.23
N GLN A 7 9.83 4.77 10.41
CA GLN A 7 10.86 3.77 10.68
C GLN A 7 11.07 2.92 9.42
N ARG A 8 12.30 2.92 8.88
CA ARG A 8 12.61 2.16 7.68
C ARG A 8 12.94 0.71 8.05
N THR A 9 12.11 -0.22 7.60
CA THR A 9 12.31 -1.66 7.84
C THR A 9 12.42 -2.39 6.51
N ARG A 10 13.63 -2.84 6.16
CA ARG A 10 13.85 -3.62 4.93
C ARG A 10 13.49 -5.07 5.20
N GLU A 11 12.43 -5.54 4.56
CA GLU A 11 11.94 -6.91 4.71
C GLU A 11 11.40 -7.44 3.39
N ASP A 12 11.66 -8.73 3.15
CA ASP A 12 11.05 -9.46 2.05
C ASP A 12 9.77 -10.12 2.57
N PHE A 13 8.75 -10.24 1.72
CA PHE A 13 7.48 -10.86 2.09
C PHE A 13 6.85 -11.59 0.92
N THR A 14 6.00 -12.58 1.23
CA THR A 14 5.09 -13.18 0.24
C THR A 14 3.78 -12.44 0.28
N CYS A 15 3.29 -11.97 -0.87
CA CYS A 15 2.01 -11.28 -0.95
C CYS A 15 0.87 -12.25 -0.58
N GLU A 16 0.14 -11.94 0.48
CA GLU A 16 -1.00 -12.75 0.94
C GLU A 16 -2.23 -12.67 0.03
N ASN A 17 -2.25 -11.76 -0.95
CA ASN A 17 -3.32 -11.66 -1.96
C ASN A 17 -3.02 -12.47 -3.23
N CYS A 18 -1.83 -12.31 -3.84
CA CYS A 18 -1.51 -12.94 -5.12
C CYS A 18 -0.39 -13.99 -5.06
N GLY A 19 0.30 -14.16 -3.93
CA GLY A 19 1.39 -15.11 -3.75
C GLY A 19 2.77 -14.66 -4.26
N GLU A 20 2.90 -13.46 -4.83
CA GLU A 20 4.17 -12.94 -5.35
C GLU A 20 5.22 -12.80 -4.24
N ALA A 21 6.47 -13.22 -4.50
CA ALA A 21 7.59 -13.03 -3.59
C ALA A 21 8.21 -11.63 -3.81
N VAL A 22 8.00 -10.74 -2.84
CA VAL A 22 8.41 -9.34 -2.93
C VAL A 22 9.71 -9.12 -2.15
N ARG A 23 10.70 -8.53 -2.82
CA ARG A 23 11.92 -8.03 -2.17
C ARG A 23 11.74 -6.59 -1.75
N GLY A 24 11.78 -6.33 -0.45
CA GLY A 24 11.59 -4.98 0.08
C GLY A 24 12.89 -4.17 0.13
N ASP A 25 12.77 -2.86 -0.03
CA ASP A 25 13.87 -1.89 0.14
C ASP A 25 13.72 -1.03 1.42
N GLY A 26 12.65 -1.27 2.18
CA GLY A 26 12.24 -0.53 3.36
C GLY A 26 11.26 0.60 3.11
N TYR A 27 10.87 0.84 1.85
CA TYR A 27 9.79 1.74 1.45
C TYR A 27 8.64 0.99 0.75
N THR A 28 8.79 -0.32 0.56
CA THR A 28 7.79 -1.21 -0.03
C THR A 28 6.60 -1.40 0.92
N ASN A 29 5.46 -0.81 0.58
CA ASN A 29 4.24 -0.86 1.40
C ASN A 29 3.17 -1.80 0.85
N HIS A 30 3.27 -2.17 -0.43
CA HIS A 30 2.33 -3.05 -1.11
C HIS A 30 3.08 -3.96 -2.08
N CYS A 31 2.42 -5.01 -2.53
CA CYS A 31 2.95 -5.86 -3.59
C CYS A 31 3.02 -5.06 -4.91
N PRO A 32 4.17 -4.96 -5.59
CA PRO A 32 4.26 -4.23 -6.85
C PRO A 32 3.43 -4.86 -7.97
N ALA A 33 3.15 -6.17 -7.90
CA ALA A 33 2.40 -6.88 -8.94
C ALA A 33 0.87 -6.67 -8.84
N CYS A 34 0.29 -6.67 -7.63
CA CYS A 34 -1.16 -6.55 -7.44
C CYS A 34 -1.62 -5.34 -6.63
N LEU A 35 -0.69 -4.56 -6.08
CA LEU A 35 -0.91 -3.33 -5.32
C LEU A 35 -1.66 -3.51 -3.99
N TRP A 36 -1.95 -4.74 -3.57
CA TRP A 36 -2.45 -5.05 -2.23
C TRP A 36 -1.36 -4.89 -1.17
N SER A 37 -1.76 -4.38 -0.01
CA SER A 37 -0.91 -4.19 1.17
C SER A 37 -1.41 -5.04 2.34
N LYS A 38 -0.69 -5.01 3.46
CA LYS A 38 -1.11 -5.59 4.75
C LYS A 38 -1.08 -4.51 5.82
N HIS A 39 -2.13 -4.43 6.62
CA HIS A 39 -2.25 -3.44 7.68
C HIS A 39 -1.43 -3.86 8.90
N VAL A 40 -0.16 -3.49 8.88
CA VAL A 40 0.82 -3.79 9.93
C VAL A 40 1.20 -2.56 10.74
N ASP A 41 0.97 -1.36 10.23
CA ASP A 41 1.41 -0.11 10.84
C ASP A 41 0.24 0.72 11.39
N VAL A 42 0.37 1.24 12.61
CA VAL A 42 -0.47 2.36 13.08
C VAL A 42 0.15 3.67 12.61
N ASN A 43 1.45 3.82 12.88
CA ASN A 43 2.30 4.88 12.34
C ASN A 43 3.28 4.27 11.32
N PRO A 44 3.69 5.02 10.27
CA PRO A 44 4.56 4.49 9.23
C PRO A 44 5.81 3.76 9.76
N GLY A 45 5.89 2.45 9.52
CA GLY A 45 7.00 1.58 9.91
C GLY A 45 7.00 1.05 11.36
N ASP A 46 6.00 1.38 12.19
CA ASP A 46 5.99 0.97 13.60
C ASP A 46 5.56 -0.47 13.85
N ARG A 47 4.97 -1.15 12.85
CA ARG A 47 4.48 -2.52 12.93
C ARG A 47 3.53 -2.76 14.12
N ALA A 48 2.80 -1.73 14.54
CA ALA A 48 1.96 -1.76 15.74
C ALA A 48 0.47 -2.09 15.48
N ALA A 49 0.05 -2.23 14.21
CA ALA A 49 -1.36 -2.49 13.91
C ALA A 49 -1.73 -3.93 14.26
N THR A 50 -2.76 -4.11 15.09
CA THR A 50 -3.16 -5.43 15.59
C THR A 50 -4.09 -6.20 14.66
N CYS A 51 -4.74 -5.52 13.70
CA CYS A 51 -5.72 -6.18 12.84
C CYS A 51 -5.06 -7.09 11.78
N HIS A 52 -3.84 -6.75 11.32
CA HIS A 52 -3.10 -7.50 10.31
C HIS A 52 -3.88 -7.80 9.02
N GLY A 53 -4.98 -7.08 8.77
CA GLY A 53 -5.86 -7.32 7.64
C GLY A 53 -5.23 -6.88 6.32
N LEU A 54 -5.59 -7.54 5.22
CA LEU A 54 -5.21 -7.07 3.89
C LEU A 54 -5.79 -5.67 3.63
N MET A 55 -5.03 -4.86 2.91
CA MET A 55 -5.50 -3.55 2.46
C MET A 55 -5.65 -3.55 0.94
N GLN A 56 -6.89 -3.42 0.50
CA GLN A 56 -7.27 -3.34 -0.89
C GLN A 56 -6.90 -1.98 -1.47
N PRO A 57 -6.31 -1.90 -2.68
CA PRO A 57 -6.21 -0.64 -3.39
C PRO A 57 -7.60 -0.28 -3.95
N VAL A 58 -8.15 0.86 -3.51
CA VAL A 58 -9.55 1.25 -3.81
C VAL A 58 -9.68 2.50 -4.67
N ALA A 59 -8.63 3.32 -4.76
CA ALA A 59 -8.60 4.50 -5.62
C ALA A 59 -7.18 4.88 -6.00
N VAL A 60 -7.04 5.63 -7.09
CA VAL A 60 -5.78 6.23 -7.54
C VAL A 60 -5.99 7.72 -7.79
N GLU A 61 -5.04 8.54 -7.35
CA GLU A 61 -4.96 9.95 -7.73
C GLU A 61 -3.59 10.25 -8.35
N HIS A 62 -3.55 11.25 -9.24
CA HIS A 62 -2.30 11.80 -9.74
C HIS A 62 -2.09 13.20 -9.16
N LYS A 63 -1.10 13.37 -8.28
CA LYS A 63 -0.87 14.60 -7.54
C LYS A 63 0.61 14.92 -7.42
N GLY A 64 0.99 16.12 -7.86
CA GLY A 64 2.38 16.58 -7.78
C GLY A 64 3.36 15.80 -8.65
N GLY A 65 2.89 15.22 -9.76
CA GLY A 65 3.70 14.40 -10.66
C GLY A 65 3.86 12.94 -10.25
N ASP A 66 3.27 12.53 -9.12
CA ASP A 66 3.29 11.16 -8.62
C ASP A 66 1.88 10.56 -8.65
N TYR A 67 1.77 9.27 -8.97
CA TYR A 67 0.58 8.49 -8.68
C TYR A 67 0.56 8.10 -7.20
N ARG A 68 -0.61 8.19 -6.58
CA ARG A 68 -0.87 7.73 -5.21
C ARG A 68 -2.04 6.77 -5.23
N ILE A 69 -1.94 5.74 -4.41
CA ILE A 69 -2.92 4.67 -4.29
C ILE A 69 -3.54 4.76 -2.90
N LEU A 70 -4.87 4.78 -2.83
CA LEU A 70 -5.61 4.68 -1.57
C LEU A 70 -5.78 3.21 -1.23
N HIS A 71 -5.28 2.81 -0.08
CA HIS A 71 -5.46 1.48 0.46
C HIS A 71 -6.49 1.50 1.58
N ARG A 72 -7.45 0.57 1.55
CA ARG A 72 -8.47 0.37 2.60
C ARG A 72 -8.33 -1.00 3.22
N CYS A 73 -8.17 -1.06 4.54
CA CYS A 73 -8.13 -2.32 5.28
C CYS A 73 -9.49 -3.03 5.23
N VAL A 74 -9.51 -4.30 4.83
CA VAL A 74 -10.74 -5.09 4.74
C VAL A 74 -11.29 -5.53 6.10
N VAL A 75 -10.50 -5.38 7.18
CA VAL A 75 -10.88 -5.78 8.54
C VAL A 75 -11.37 -4.59 9.36
N CYS A 76 -10.60 -3.49 9.40
CA CYS A 76 -10.90 -2.35 10.27
C CYS A 76 -11.30 -1.07 9.51
N ALA A 77 -11.42 -1.14 8.18
CA ALA A 77 -11.76 -0.01 7.30
C ALA A 77 -10.80 1.19 7.32
N ALA A 78 -9.64 1.08 7.99
CA ALA A 78 -8.63 2.14 8.00
C ALA A 78 -8.12 2.41 6.57
N GLU A 79 -7.93 3.69 6.26
CA GLU A 79 -7.52 4.15 4.93
C GLU A 79 -6.17 4.84 4.97
N ARG A 80 -5.36 4.61 3.93
CA ARG A 80 -4.05 5.22 3.81
C ARG A 80 -3.63 5.43 2.37
N TRP A 81 -3.13 6.63 2.08
CA TRP A 81 -2.52 6.93 0.78
C TRP A 81 -1.04 6.58 0.79
N ASN A 82 -0.62 5.78 -0.19
CA ASN A 82 0.78 5.47 -0.44
C ASN A 82 1.18 5.94 -1.85
N LYS A 83 2.42 6.39 -2.01
CA LYS A 83 2.95 6.72 -3.34
C LYS A 83 3.19 5.44 -4.13
N ALA A 84 2.88 5.46 -5.42
CA ALA A 84 3.31 4.43 -6.33
C ALA A 84 4.85 4.45 -6.46
N ALA A 85 5.46 3.28 -6.45
CA ALA A 85 6.87 3.08 -6.72
C ALA A 85 7.11 2.82 -8.21
N ARG A 86 8.34 3.05 -8.67
CA ARG A 86 8.72 2.74 -10.07
C ARG A 86 8.59 1.27 -10.45
N ALA A 87 8.65 0.38 -9.46
CA ALA A 87 8.52 -1.07 -9.65
C ALA A 87 7.07 -1.54 -9.69
N ASP A 88 6.10 -0.67 -9.38
CA ASP A 88 4.69 -1.03 -9.38
C ASP A 88 4.17 -1.29 -10.80
N SER A 89 3.27 -2.25 -10.92
CA SER A 89 2.56 -2.53 -12.16
C SER A 89 1.71 -1.33 -12.54
N PHE A 90 2.14 -0.60 -13.57
CA PHE A 90 1.41 0.56 -14.08
C PHE A 90 0.05 0.16 -14.66
N GLU A 91 -0.06 -1.05 -15.22
CA GLU A 91 -1.33 -1.61 -15.69
C GLU A 91 -2.36 -1.70 -14.57
N MET A 92 -1.96 -2.24 -13.40
CA MET A 92 -2.84 -2.33 -12.24
C MET A 92 -3.24 -0.94 -11.72
N ILE A 93 -2.33 0.04 -11.73
CA ILE A 93 -2.64 1.43 -11.36
C ILE A 93 -3.74 1.99 -12.27
N LEU A 94 -3.62 1.79 -13.58
CA LEU A 94 -4.63 2.25 -14.54
C LEU A 94 -5.97 1.53 -14.37
N GLN A 95 -5.94 0.23 -14.10
CA GLN A 95 -7.15 -0.55 -13.84
C GLN A 95 -7.91 -0.01 -12.62
N ILE A 96 -7.23 0.18 -11.48
CA ILE A 96 -7.86 0.73 -10.27
C ILE A 96 -8.35 2.15 -10.51
N ALA A 97 -7.59 2.96 -11.26
CA ALA A 97 -8.01 4.31 -11.60
C ALA A 97 -9.33 4.30 -12.40
N ALA A 98 -9.48 3.38 -13.36
CA ALA A 98 -10.68 3.23 -14.16
C ALA A 98 -11.88 2.68 -13.36
N GLU A 99 -11.64 1.73 -12.44
CA GLU A 99 -12.69 1.15 -11.59
C GLU A 99 -13.16 2.12 -10.48
N GLY A 100 -12.24 2.92 -9.93
CA GLY A 100 -12.53 3.95 -8.93
C GLY A 100 -13.13 5.24 -9.50
N SER A 101 -13.22 5.35 -10.83
CA SER A 101 -13.90 6.44 -11.54
C SER A 101 -15.24 6.01 -12.14
N GLY A 102 -16.01 5.23 -11.36
CA GLY A 102 -17.45 5.09 -11.59
C GLY A 102 -18.19 6.44 -11.38
N PRO A 103 -19.28 6.70 -12.11
CA PRO A 103 -19.96 8.00 -12.16
C PRO A 103 -20.51 8.49 -10.81
#